data_AF-A0A177G6F0-F1
#
_entry.id   AF-A0A177G6F0-F1
#
_cell.length_a   1.000
_cell.length_b   1.000
_cell.length_c   1.000
_cell.angle_alpha   90.00
_cell.angle_beta   90.00
_cell.angle_gamma   90.00
#
_symmetry.space_group_name_H-M   'P 1'
#
loop_
_entity.id
_entity.type
_entity.pdbx_description
1 polymer ?
#
loop_
_entity_poly.entity_id
_entity_poly.type
_entity_poly.pdbx_seq_one_letter_code
_entity_poly.pdbx_strand_id
1 'polypeptide(L)' 'MDIEILNPSGLRCPDEFIRHKVMDAVGDLYLAGAPLRARFTGHRSGHCLNNKVLRALFADPSAWRYVPAHASFSLAAA' A
#
# COMPACT_ATOMS: atom_id res chain seq x y z
N MET A 1 -1.46 -3.74 -30.23
CA MET A 1 -0.98 -4.58 -29.11
C MET A 1 -2.20 -5.29 -28.60
N ASP A 2 -2.24 -6.61 -28.75
CA ASP A 2 -3.39 -7.39 -28.35
C ASP A 2 -3.40 -7.51 -26.82
N ILE A 3 -4.45 -6.97 -26.19
CA ILE A 3 -4.66 -7.01 -24.75
C ILE A 3 -5.53 -8.22 -24.43
N GLU A 4 -5.13 -9.39 -24.92
CA GLU A 4 -5.90 -10.61 -24.72
C GLU A 4 -5.37 -11.39 -23.52
N ILE A 5 -6.30 -11.83 -22.68
CA ILE A 5 -5.98 -12.64 -21.51
C ILE A 5 -5.93 -14.09 -21.97
N LEU A 6 -4.72 -14.64 -21.97
CA LEU A 6 -4.46 -16.00 -22.48
C LEU A 6 -4.93 -17.11 -21.54
N ASN A 7 -5.19 -16.79 -20.27
CA ASN A 7 -5.66 -17.74 -19.28
C ASN A 7 -7.06 -18.25 -19.67
N PRO A 8 -7.28 -19.58 -19.82
CA PRO A 8 -8.57 -20.12 -20.25
C PRO A 8 -9.75 -19.76 -19.34
N SER A 9 -9.49 -19.56 -18.05
CA SER A 9 -10.48 -19.13 -17.06
C SER A 9 -10.72 -17.62 -17.03
N GLY A 10 -9.97 -16.85 -17.82
CA GLY A 10 -9.94 -15.39 -17.73
C GLY A 10 -9.42 -14.90 -16.38
N LEU A 11 -9.84 -13.67 -16.02
CA LEU A 11 -9.59 -13.06 -14.71
C LEU A 11 -10.59 -13.55 -13.67
N ARG A 12 -10.18 -13.54 -12.42
CA ARG A 12 -11.04 -13.75 -11.25
C ARG A 12 -11.99 -12.58 -11.03
N CYS A 13 -11.61 -11.39 -11.46
CA CYS A 13 -12.43 -10.18 -11.42
C CYS A 13 -12.02 -9.19 -12.52
N PRO A 14 -12.92 -8.31 -12.99
CA PRO A 14 -12.63 -7.40 -14.11
C PRO A 14 -11.44 -6.45 -13.87
N ASP A 15 -11.16 -6.14 -12.60
CA ASP A 15 -10.14 -5.21 -12.12
C ASP A 15 -8.97 -5.92 -11.40
N GLU A 16 -8.74 -7.21 -11.70
CA GLU A 16 -7.72 -8.03 -11.02
C GLU A 16 -6.32 -7.41 -11.03
N PHE A 17 -5.90 -6.78 -12.13
CA PHE A 17 -4.58 -6.16 -12.24
C PHE A 17 -4.35 -5.04 -11.22
N ILE A 18 -5.34 -4.15 -11.03
CA ILE A 18 -5.21 -3.05 -10.06
C ILE A 18 -5.37 -3.57 -8.64
N ARG A 19 -6.25 -4.55 -8.40
CA ARG A 19 -6.36 -5.21 -7.08
C ARG A 19 -5.05 -5.89 -6.68
N HIS A 20 -4.36 -6.52 -7.62
CA HIS A 20 -3.04 -7.08 -7.37
C HIS A 20 -2.02 -6.00 -7.01
N LYS A 21 -2.05 -4.83 -7.68
CA LYS A 21 -1.17 -3.70 -7.31
C LYS A 21 -1.48 -3.10 -5.95
N VAL A 22 -2.75 -3.11 -5.53
CA VAL A 22 -3.13 -2.75 -4.15
C VAL A 22 -2.59 -3.79 -3.16
N MET A 23 -2.71 -5.09 -3.48
CA MET A 23 -2.17 -6.17 -2.66
C MET A 23 -0.63 -6.09 -2.54
N ASP A 24 0.07 -5.82 -3.64
CA ASP A 24 1.52 -5.54 -3.67
C ASP A 24 1.87 -4.40 -2.71
N ALA A 25 1.13 -3.28 -2.78
CA ALA A 25 1.37 -2.12 -1.92
C ALA A 25 1.12 -2.43 -0.44
N VAL A 26 0.09 -3.20 -0.10
CA VAL A 26 -0.16 -3.66 1.27
C VAL A 26 1.01 -4.52 1.77
N GLY A 27 1.50 -5.46 0.95
CA GLY A 27 2.66 -6.29 1.27
C GLY A 27 3.94 -5.48 1.48
N ASP A 28 4.24 -4.57 0.55
CA ASP A 28 5.41 -3.70 0.63
C ASP A 28 5.38 -2.81 1.89
N LEU A 29 4.22 -2.23 2.21
CA LEU A 29 4.04 -1.37 3.38
C LEU A 29 4.10 -2.16 4.70
N TYR A 30 3.80 -3.46 4.69
CA TYR A 30 3.93 -4.32 5.86
C TYR A 30 5.39 -4.51 6.30
N LEU A 31 6.35 -4.25 5.39
CA LEU A 31 7.78 -4.18 5.74
C LEU A 31 8.14 -3.03 6.70
N ALA A 32 7.19 -2.17 7.05
CA ALA A 32 7.30 -1.23 8.15
C ALA A 32 7.55 -1.89 9.51
N GLY A 33 7.30 -3.21 9.64
CA GLY A 33 7.54 -3.98 10.87
C GLY A 33 6.41 -3.90 11.91
N ALA A 34 5.39 -3.08 11.65
CA ALA A 34 4.14 -3.03 12.42
C ALA A 34 2.99 -2.57 11.51
N PRO A 35 1.72 -2.91 11.83
CA PRO A 35 0.58 -2.41 11.08
C PRO A 35 0.54 -0.88 11.03
N LEU A 36 0.46 -0.31 9.83
CA LEU A 36 0.37 1.13 9.64
C LEU A 36 -1.07 1.61 9.86
N ARG A 37 -1.22 2.58 10.76
CA ARG A 37 -2.44 3.39 10.88
C ARG A 37 -2.25 4.67 10.07
N ALA A 38 -2.46 4.58 8.76
CA ALA A 38 -2.17 5.64 7.82
C ALA A 38 -3.13 5.63 6.62
N ARG A 39 -3.11 6.72 5.85
CA ARG A 39 -3.69 6.77 4.49
C ARG A 39 -2.55 6.67 3.48
N PHE A 40 -2.60 5.66 2.62
CA PHE A 40 -1.68 5.51 1.50
C PHE A 40 -2.35 5.93 0.19
N THR A 41 -1.62 6.61 -0.68
CA THR A 41 -2.09 6.95 -2.04
C THR A 41 -0.92 6.78 -2.99
N GLY A 42 -1.11 5.93 -4.01
CA GLY A 42 -0.08 5.64 -5.01
C GLY A 42 -0.61 5.90 -6.41
N HIS A 43 0.13 6.66 -7.22
CA HIS A 43 -0.17 6.87 -8.63
C HIS A 43 0.88 6.17 -9.48
N ARG A 44 0.47 5.08 -10.18
CA ARG A 44 1.37 4.20 -10.94
C ARG A 44 2.55 3.71 -10.08
N SER A 45 2.30 3.43 -8.80
CA SER A 45 3.34 2.97 -7.87
C SER A 45 3.71 1.51 -8.13
N GLY A 46 4.95 1.17 -7.80
CA GLY A 46 5.46 -0.20 -7.74
C GLY A 46 6.42 -0.36 -6.57
N HIS A 47 6.96 -1.57 -6.39
CA HIS A 47 7.73 -1.96 -5.19
C HIS A 47 8.85 -0.99 -4.82
N CYS A 48 9.65 -0.54 -5.80
CA CYS A 48 10.74 0.40 -5.55
C CYS A 48 10.25 1.73 -4.97
N LEU A 49 9.11 2.27 -5.46
CA LEU A 49 8.55 3.52 -4.96
C LEU A 49 7.93 3.33 -3.57
N ASN A 50 7.20 2.23 -3.35
CA ASN A 50 6.64 1.90 -2.04
C ASN A 50 7.75 1.78 -0.97
N ASN A 51 8.86 1.11 -1.30
CA ASN A 51 10.01 1.00 -0.40
C ASN A 51 10.66 2.37 -0.11
N LYS A 52 10.79 3.24 -1.13
CA LYS A 52 11.30 4.60 -0.94
C LYS A 52 10.41 5.41 0.00
N VAL A 53 9.09 5.26 -0.07
CA VAL A 53 8.16 5.91 0.87
C VAL A 53 8.44 5.48 2.31
N LEU A 54 8.59 4.18 2.57
CA LEU A 54 8.94 3.71 3.92
C LEU A 54 10.30 4.23 4.39
N ARG A 55 11.32 4.20 3.52
CA ARG A 55 12.65 4.75 3.85
C ARG A 55 12.57 6.23 4.20
N ALA A 56 11.80 7.02 3.45
CA ALA A 56 11.60 8.43 3.72
C ALA A 56 10.84 8.66 5.03
N LEU A 57 9.78 7.88 5.29
CA LEU A 57 9.01 7.94 6.54
C LEU A 57 9.90 7.65 7.76
N PHE A 58 10.74 6.62 7.70
CA PHE A 58 11.61 6.24 8.82
C PHE A 58 12.86 7.10 8.97
N ALA A 59 13.28 7.81 7.91
CA ALA A 59 14.36 8.78 8.00
C ALA A 59 14.00 10.00 8.85
N ASP A 60 12.71 10.28 9.05
CA ASP A 60 12.21 11.35 9.91
C ASP A 60 11.43 10.76 11.12
N PRO A 61 12.08 10.67 12.30
CA PRO A 61 11.42 10.20 13.52
C PRO A 61 10.23 11.07 13.98
N SER A 62 10.09 12.29 13.50
CA SER A 62 8.95 13.15 13.83
C SER A 62 7.69 12.84 13.01
N ALA A 63 7.85 12.14 11.88
CA ALA A 63 6.77 11.81 10.94
C ALA A 63 5.94 10.59 11.38
N TRP A 64 6.36 9.85 12.40
CA TRP A 64 5.67 8.64 12.86
C TRP A 64 5.89 8.40 14.35
N ARG A 65 5.02 7.58 14.94
CA ARG A 65 5.17 7.08 16.31
C ARG A 65 4.44 5.76 16.49
N TYR A 66 4.90 4.95 17.45
CA TYR A 66 4.12 3.81 17.90
C TYR A 66 2.88 4.25 18.69
N VAL A 67 1.78 3.55 18.49
CA VAL A 67 0.53 3.73 19.22
C VAL A 67 -0.02 2.37 19.65
N PRO A 68 -0.74 2.27 20.78
CA PRO A 68 -1.42 1.04 21.17
C PRO A 68 -2.41 0.58 20.09
N ALA A 69 -2.50 -0.73 19.87
CA ALA A 69 -3.30 -1.33 18.80
C ALA A 69 -4.81 -1.02 18.89
N HIS A 70 -5.32 -0.62 20.06
CA HIS A 70 -6.73 -0.32 20.31
C HIS A 70 -7.03 1.17 20.51
N ALA A 71 -6.05 2.07 20.33
CA ALA A 71 -6.34 3.51 20.46
C ALA A 71 -7.34 3.95 19.38
N SER A 72 -8.41 4.66 19.74
CA SER A 72 -9.40 5.17 18.78
C SER A 72 -8.77 6.22 17.85
N PHE A 73 -9.11 6.18 16.57
CA PHE A 73 -8.61 7.13 15.57
C PHE A 73 -9.54 8.34 15.51
N SER A 74 -9.05 9.53 15.82
CA SER A 74 -9.70 10.80 15.48
C SER A 74 -9.02 11.34 14.23
N LEU A 75 -9.71 11.34 13.08
CA LEU A 75 -9.27 12.18 11.97
C LEU A 75 -9.43 13.63 12.44
N ALA A 76 -8.32 14.32 12.72
CA ALA A 76 -8.36 15.78 12.69
C ALA A 76 -8.69 16.15 11.23
N ALA A 77 -9.87 16.72 11.02
CA ALA A 77 -10.26 17.26 9.73
C ALA A 77 -9.21 18.32 9.33
N ALA A 78 -8.60 18.11 8.16
CA ALA A 78 -7.84 19.12 7.45
C ALA A 78 -8.72 19.65 6.31
#